data_AF-A0A2E9ED68-F1
#
_entry.id   AF-A0A2E9ED68-F1
#
_cell.length_a   1.000
_cell.length_b   1.000
_cell.length_c   1.000
_cell.angle_alpha   90.00
_cell.angle_beta   90.00
_cell.angle_gamma   90.00
#
_symmetry.space_group_name_H-M   'P 1'
#
loop_
_entity.id
_entity.type
_entity.pdbx_description
1 polymer ?
#
loop_
_entity_poly.entity_id
_entity_poly.type
_entity_poly.pdbx_seq_one_letter_code
_entity_poly.pdbx_strand_id
1 'polypeptide(L)' 'MIMAYIKDTIAAIATPPGKGGIGIVRISGPDAFRIGKEISKKETEARVATFVSFYDSRNRPID' A
#
# COMPACT_ATOMS: atom_id res chain seq x y z
N MET A 1 -11.71 -13.56 -29.26
CA MET A 1 -10.60 -12.81 -28.63
C MET A 1 -11.16 -12.13 -27.40
N ILE A 2 -11.01 -12.73 -26.21
CA ILE A 2 -11.48 -12.12 -24.97
C ILE A 2 -10.37 -11.18 -24.53
N MET A 3 -10.61 -9.87 -24.62
CA MET A 3 -9.68 -8.87 -24.08
C MET A 3 -9.61 -9.09 -22.57
N ALA A 4 -8.45 -9.49 -22.06
CA ALA A 4 -8.25 -9.62 -20.62
C ALA A 4 -8.33 -8.23 -19.99
N TYR A 5 -9.36 -7.99 -19.18
CA TYR A 5 -9.44 -6.79 -18.37
C TYR A 5 -8.37 -6.88 -17.28
N ILE A 6 -7.25 -6.17 -17.45
CA ILE A 6 -6.28 -5.95 -16.38
C ILE A 6 -6.96 -5.02 -15.38
N LYS A 7 -7.26 -5.54 -14.19
CA LYS A 7 -7.85 -4.73 -13.12
C LYS A 7 -6.84 -3.68 -12.67
N ASP A 8 -7.30 -2.43 -12.58
CA ASP A 8 -6.54 -1.36 -11.94
C ASP A 8 -6.19 -1.72 -10.50
N THR A 9 -5.09 -1.13 -10.02
CA THR A 9 -4.73 -1.18 -8.60
C THR A 9 -5.48 -0.09 -7.84
N ILE A 10 -6.22 -0.48 -6.82
CA ILE A 10 -7.02 0.41 -5.98
C ILE A 10 -6.41 0.56 -4.59
N ALA A 11 -6.67 1.70 -3.94
CA ALA A 11 -6.33 1.94 -2.55
C ALA A 11 -7.51 2.57 -1.81
N ALA A 12 -7.69 2.25 -0.53
CA ALA A 12 -8.72 2.83 0.33
C ALA A 12 -8.32 2.83 1.80
N ILE A 13 -8.89 3.76 2.57
CA ILE A 13 -8.86 3.69 4.04
C ILE A 13 -9.73 2.50 4.46
N ALA A 14 -9.14 1.55 5.17
CA ALA A 14 -9.77 0.29 5.58
C ALA A 14 -10.28 0.31 7.02
N THR A 15 -10.08 1.41 7.75
CA THR A 15 -10.54 1.64 9.13
C THR A 15 -11.57 2.77 9.19
N PRO A 16 -12.46 2.80 10.20
CA PRO A 16 -13.39 3.91 10.39
C PRO A 16 -12.68 5.28 10.56
N PRO A 17 -13.32 6.40 10.17
CA PRO A 17 -12.79 7.72 10.42
C PRO A 17 -12.87 8.09 11.92
N GLY A 18 -11.91 8.88 12.39
CA GLY A 18 -11.88 9.37 13.77
C GLY A 18 -10.50 9.23 14.42
N LYS A 19 -10.45 9.42 15.73
CA LYS A 19 -9.22 9.24 16.52
C LYS A 19 -9.11 7.78 16.95
N GLY A 20 -7.98 7.14 16.66
CA GLY A 20 -7.65 5.78 17.06
C GLY A 20 -6.14 5.58 17.13
N GLY A 21 -5.69 4.49 17.76
CA GLY A 21 -4.26 4.20 17.88
C GLY A 21 -3.61 3.71 16.58
N ILE A 22 -4.40 3.25 15.61
CA ILE A 22 -3.95 2.71 14.31
C ILE A 22 -4.94 3.13 13.22
N GLY A 23 -4.42 3.54 12.06
CA GLY A 23 -5.17 3.67 10.82
C GLY A 23 -4.61 2.70 9.77
N ILE A 24 -5.48 2.12 8.93
CA ILE A 24 -5.05 1.18 7.88
C ILE A 24 -5.46 1.72 6.51
N VAL A 25 -4.50 1.79 5.59
CA VAL A 25 -4.75 1.95 4.15
C VAL A 25 -4.47 0.61 3.49
N ARG A 26 -5.44 0.08 2.73
CA ARG A 26 -5.30 -1.18 1.99
C ARG A 26 -5.15 -0.90 0.50
N ILE A 27 -4.17 -1.54 -0.12
CA ILE A 27 -3.91 -1.50 -1.56
C ILE A 27 -4.19 -2.89 -2.15
N SER A 28 -4.87 -2.95 -3.30
CA SER A 28 -5.21 -4.22 -3.96
C SER A 28 -5.17 -4.10 -5.48
N GLY A 29 -4.52 -5.06 -6.14
CA GLY A 29 -4.36 -5.09 -7.59
C GLY A 29 -2.96 -5.55 -8.01
N PRO A 30 -2.70 -5.63 -9.32
CA PRO A 30 -1.45 -6.14 -9.87
C PRO A 30 -0.20 -5.35 -9.43
N ASP A 31 -0.33 -4.05 -9.14
CA ASP A 31 0.79 -3.18 -8.72
C ASP A 31 0.93 -3.05 -7.20
N ALA A 32 0.08 -3.69 -6.40
CA ALA A 32 0.04 -3.47 -4.95
C ALA A 32 1.40 -3.70 -4.27
N PHE A 33 2.13 -4.75 -4.70
CA PHE A 33 3.45 -5.06 -4.16
C PHE A 33 4.51 -4.03 -4.58
N ARG A 34 4.49 -3.60 -5.84
CA ARG A 34 5.39 -2.55 -6.36
C ARG A 34 5.18 -1.24 -5.61
N ILE A 35 3.93 -0.82 -5.44
CA ILE A 35 3.58 0.39 -4.68
C ILE A 35 4.05 0.26 -3.23
N GLY A 36 3.78 -0.89 -2.58
CA GLY A 36 4.23 -1.17 -1.21
C GLY A 36 5.74 -1.04 -1.04
N LYS A 37 6.52 -1.54 -2.00
CA LYS A 37 7.98 -1.39 -2.02
C LYS A 37 8.42 0.06 -2.20
N GLU A 38 7.79 0.82 -3.10
CA GLU A 38 8.12 2.23 -3.35
C GLU A 38 7.87 3.10 -2.10
N ILE A 39 6.73 2.93 -1.43
CA ILE A 39 6.37 3.75 -0.27
C ILE A 39 7.14 3.35 0.99
N SER A 40 7.51 2.08 1.16
CA SER A 40 8.22 1.60 2.35
C SER A 40 9.74 1.62 2.20
N LYS A 41 10.24 1.70 0.97
CA LYS A 41 11.65 1.51 0.59
C LYS A 41 12.24 0.18 1.06
N LYS A 42 11.41 -0.84 1.29
CA LYS A 42 11.84 -2.19 1.68
C LYS A 42 11.15 -3.26 0.83
N GLU A 43 11.83 -4.39 0.70
CA GLU A 43 11.18 -5.63 0.29
C GLU A 43 10.33 -6.15 1.45
N THR A 44 9.16 -6.70 1.14
CA THR A 44 8.26 -7.31 2.12
C THR A 44 7.94 -8.74 1.72
N GLU A 45 7.68 -9.59 2.71
CA GLU A 45 7.32 -10.99 2.48
C GLU A 45 5.82 -11.20 2.68
N ALA A 46 5.24 -12.11 1.90
CA ALA A 46 3.84 -12.42 2.00
C ALA A 46 3.50 -12.93 3.41
N ARG A 47 2.52 -12.28 4.06
CA ARG A 47 2.02 -12.60 5.41
C ARG A 47 3.03 -12.34 6.55
N VAL A 48 4.07 -11.53 6.32
CA VAL A 48 5.00 -11.07 7.36
C VAL A 48 4.78 -9.59 7.63
N ALA A 49 4.60 -9.23 8.90
CA ALA A 49 4.54 -7.82 9.29
C ALA A 49 5.95 -7.22 9.30
N THR A 50 6.16 -6.15 8.54
CA THR A 50 7.47 -5.49 8.43
C THR A 50 7.37 -4.06 8.96
N PHE A 51 8.18 -3.72 9.97
CA PHE A 51 8.26 -2.37 10.49
C PHE A 51 9.05 -1.45 9.54
N VAL A 52 8.41 -0.36 9.10
CA VAL A 52 8.89 0.59 8.09
C VAL A 52 8.38 2.00 8.39
N SER A 53 9.06 3.00 7.84
CA SER A 53 8.50 4.34 7.64
C SER A 53 7.96 4.46 6.23
N PHE A 54 6.92 5.25 6.02
CA PHE A 54 6.38 5.54 4.70
C PHE A 54 6.96 6.83 4.12
N TYR A 55 7.14 6.87 2.80
CA TYR A 55 7.72 8.00 2.10
C TYR A 55 6.84 8.49 0.94
N ASP A 56 6.86 9.81 0.72
CA ASP A 56 6.24 10.42 -0.47
C ASP A 56 7.11 10.31 -1.73
N SER A 57 6.59 10.80 -2.86
CA SER A 57 7.29 10.83 -4.16
C SER A 57 8.55 11.69 -4.18
N ARG A 58 8.78 12.52 -3.16
CA ARG A 58 10.00 13.33 -2.98
C ARG A 58 10.95 12.72 -1.94
N ASN A 59 10.74 11.45 -1.59
CA ASN A 59 11.51 10.71 -0.59
C ASN A 59 11.43 11.26 0.84
N ARG A 60 10.40 12.03 1.19
CA ARG A 60 10.21 12.57 2.55
C ARG A 60 9.32 11.63 3.37
N PRO A 61 9.60 11.43 4.67
CA PRO A 61 8.75 10.61 5.53
C PRO A 61 7.37 11.24 5.68
N ILE A 62 6.31 10.42 5.68
CA ILE A 62 4.91 10.84 5.86
C ILE A 62 4.21 10.16 7.05
N ASP A 63 4.90 9.21 7.68
CA ASP A 63 4.51 8.49 8.90
C ASP A 63 5.79 8.19 9.70
#